data_AF-A0A9E3TKX4-F1
#
_entry.id   AF-A0A9E3TKX4-F1
#
_cell.length_a   1.000
_cell.length_b   1.000
_cell.length_c   1.000
_cell.angle_alpha   90.00
_cell.angle_beta   90.00
_cell.angle_gamma   90.00
#
_symmetry.space_group_name_H-M   'P 1'
#
loop_
_entity.id
_entity.type
_entity.pdbx_description
1 polymer ?
#
loop_
_entity_poly.entity_id
_entity_poly.type
_entity_poly.pdbx_seq_one_letter_code
_entity_poly.pdbx_strand_id
1 'polypeptide(L)'
;METFEASIKSSYVTLRSIYLGKAALQTGLLPPGKVTVLIEGLDGFTAEGTLNQYGLLTGMAAVYQTLRLTAGSRLKFTVQNPGNDPKVVILEPRPPQPGELPLPGDTTPAPTPPEATVFERLNLRHVHLEPFRPENLNNWEPETEADVYLAFGVLQDFTDFRYCCGASKAVLSRLGANYDEVSKPDAILIDRTTERYLMAEWKKLSSDFKLNHRPDEVDVLICWHDDEDDRRSLPPRVVALHSVARTAAETSLLEE
;
A
#
# COMPACT_ATOMS: atom_id res chain seq x y z
N MET A 1 -25.21 20.20 0.71
CA MET A 1 -24.17 19.16 0.66
C MET A 1 -24.14 18.51 2.03
N GLU A 2 -24.41 17.22 2.11
CA GLU A 2 -24.41 16.50 3.38
C GLU A 2 -22.96 16.27 3.82
N THR A 3 -22.69 16.51 5.10
CA THR A 3 -21.35 16.35 5.69
C THR A 3 -21.36 15.13 6.59
N PHE A 4 -20.33 14.31 6.46
CA PHE A 4 -20.13 13.07 7.20
C PHE A 4 -18.87 13.18 8.07
N GLU A 5 -18.78 12.32 9.08
CA GLU A 5 -17.64 12.23 9.97
C GLU A 5 -17.14 10.77 10.01
N ALA A 6 -15.84 10.58 9.82
CA ALA A 6 -15.16 9.30 9.95
C ALA A 6 -14.15 9.36 11.10
N SER A 7 -14.18 8.36 11.98
CA SER A 7 -13.20 8.23 13.06
C SER A 7 -12.08 7.28 12.64
N ILE A 8 -10.83 7.70 12.80
CA ILE A 8 -9.66 6.91 12.46
C ILE A 8 -9.32 5.94 13.60
N LYS A 9 -9.65 4.66 13.43
CA LYS A 9 -9.24 3.60 14.36
C LYS A 9 -7.78 3.21 14.12
N SER A 10 -7.14 2.59 15.11
CA SER A 10 -5.75 2.10 14.98
C SER A 10 -5.57 1.15 13.80
N SER A 11 -6.55 0.28 13.53
CA SER A 11 -6.53 -0.62 12.37
C SER A 11 -6.50 0.14 11.04
N TYR A 12 -7.22 1.25 10.94
CA TYR A 12 -7.24 2.07 9.71
C TYR A 12 -5.92 2.80 9.48
N VAL A 13 -5.23 3.18 10.56
CA VAL A 13 -3.88 3.74 10.48
C VAL A 13 -2.95 2.70 9.87
N THR A 14 -2.97 1.46 10.38
CA THR A 14 -2.13 0.37 9.86
C THR A 14 -2.43 0.10 8.39
N LEU A 15 -3.72 0.05 8.00
CA LEU A 15 -4.13 -0.26 6.63
C LEU A 15 -4.15 0.96 5.70
N ARG A 16 -3.81 2.16 6.20
CA ARG A 16 -3.93 3.44 5.48
C ARG A 16 -5.27 3.58 4.75
N SER A 17 -6.35 3.24 5.46
CA SER A 17 -7.73 3.23 4.94
C SER A 17 -8.61 4.20 5.69
N ILE A 18 -9.76 4.56 5.13
CA ILE A 18 -10.75 5.41 5.79
C ILE A 18 -12.11 4.72 5.69
N TYR A 19 -12.75 4.48 6.83
CA TYR A 19 -14.13 4.01 6.83
C TYR A 19 -15.10 5.21 6.73
N LEU A 20 -15.78 5.33 5.59
CA LEU A 20 -16.71 6.43 5.30
C LEU A 20 -18.10 6.23 5.93
N GLY A 21 -18.39 5.03 6.45
CA GLY A 21 -19.67 4.72 7.08
C GLY A 21 -20.81 4.40 6.11
N LYS A 22 -21.75 3.56 6.57
CA LYS A 22 -22.95 3.15 5.82
C LYS A 22 -23.83 4.34 5.41
N ALA A 23 -23.87 5.42 6.21
CA ALA A 23 -24.65 6.61 5.91
C ALA A 23 -24.16 7.33 4.64
N ALA A 24 -22.85 7.43 4.43
CA ALA A 24 -22.28 8.05 3.23
C ALA A 24 -22.60 7.23 1.96
N LEU A 25 -22.60 5.89 2.06
CA LEU A 25 -22.98 5.00 0.96
C LEU A 25 -24.47 5.11 0.60
N GLN A 26 -25.34 5.25 1.60
CA GLN A 26 -26.79 5.34 1.42
C GLN A 26 -27.24 6.59 0.66
N THR A 27 -26.36 7.59 0.49
CA THR A 27 -26.63 8.74 -0.37
C THR A 27 -26.82 8.38 -1.84
N GLY A 28 -26.32 7.21 -2.28
CA GLY A 28 -26.31 6.78 -3.68
C GLY A 28 -25.30 7.55 -4.55
N LEU A 29 -24.53 8.46 -3.96
CA LEU A 29 -23.51 9.27 -4.65
C LEU A 29 -22.13 8.61 -4.63
N LEU A 30 -21.91 7.62 -3.75
CA LEU A 30 -20.71 6.79 -3.71
C LEU A 30 -21.07 5.31 -3.98
N PRO A 31 -21.15 4.89 -5.24
CA PRO A 31 -21.15 3.46 -5.54
C PRO A 31 -19.80 2.84 -5.19
N PRO A 32 -19.75 1.53 -4.87
CA PRO A 32 -18.49 0.80 -4.74
C PRO A 32 -17.67 0.88 -6.04
N GLY A 33 -16.36 1.03 -5.92
CA GLY A 33 -15.46 1.21 -7.05
C GLY A 33 -14.41 2.28 -6.81
N LYS A 34 -13.83 2.82 -7.89
CA LYS A 34 -12.83 3.89 -7.80
C LYS A 34 -13.49 5.17 -7.30
N VAL A 35 -12.81 5.86 -6.38
CA VAL A 35 -13.25 7.13 -5.80
C VAL A 35 -12.07 8.10 -5.79
N THR A 36 -12.31 9.32 -6.26
CA THR A 36 -11.34 10.41 -6.17
C THR A 36 -11.47 11.10 -4.82
N VAL A 37 -10.36 11.36 -4.14
CA VAL A 37 -10.31 12.06 -2.86
C VAL A 37 -9.59 13.38 -3.01
N LEU A 38 -10.28 14.43 -2.60
CA LEU A 38 -9.80 15.81 -2.60
C LEU A 38 -9.73 16.30 -1.15
N ILE A 39 -8.83 17.25 -0.89
CA ILE A 39 -8.74 17.92 0.41
C ILE A 39 -9.10 19.39 0.20
N GLU A 40 -10.11 19.87 0.93
CA GLU A 40 -10.55 21.25 0.86
C GLU A 40 -9.42 22.20 1.31
N GLY A 41 -9.18 23.24 0.50
CA GLY A 41 -8.14 24.22 0.76
C GLY A 41 -6.72 23.79 0.36
N LEU A 42 -6.56 22.62 -0.27
CA LEU A 42 -5.29 22.18 -0.84
C LEU A 42 -5.41 22.01 -2.37
N ASP A 43 -5.26 23.12 -3.08
CA ASP A 43 -5.36 23.14 -4.54
C ASP A 43 -4.31 22.21 -5.17
N GLY A 44 -4.78 21.33 -6.05
CA GLY A 44 -3.94 20.36 -6.77
C GLY A 44 -3.72 19.03 -6.05
N PHE A 45 -4.15 18.88 -4.79
CA PHE A 45 -4.15 17.56 -4.16
C PHE A 45 -5.25 16.68 -4.75
N THR A 46 -4.86 15.49 -5.19
CA THR A 46 -5.78 14.43 -5.58
C THR A 46 -5.18 13.08 -5.16
N ALA A 47 -6.02 12.22 -4.61
CA ALA A 47 -5.69 10.83 -4.35
C ALA A 47 -6.78 9.94 -4.93
N GLU A 48 -6.41 8.79 -5.49
CA GLU A 48 -7.38 7.77 -5.90
C GLU A 48 -7.44 6.66 -4.86
N GLY A 49 -8.66 6.25 -4.53
CA GLY A 49 -8.92 5.12 -3.67
C GLY A 49 -9.93 4.15 -4.26
N THR A 50 -10.04 2.98 -3.64
CA THR A 50 -11.10 2.02 -3.97
C THR A 50 -12.04 1.87 -2.79
N LEU A 51 -13.32 2.16 -3.02
CA LEU A 51 -14.40 2.01 -2.06
C LEU A 51 -15.03 0.63 -2.21
N ASN A 52 -15.09 -0.13 -1.12
CA ASN A 52 -15.83 -1.39 -1.10
C ASN A 52 -17.31 -1.19 -0.74
N GLN A 53 -18.11 -2.25 -0.88
CA GLN A 53 -19.55 -2.25 -0.56
C GLN A 53 -19.88 -1.99 0.92
N TYR A 54 -18.88 -2.06 1.80
CA TYR A 54 -19.04 -1.87 3.24
C TYR A 54 -18.71 -0.45 3.70
N GLY A 55 -18.08 0.36 2.83
CA GLY A 55 -17.76 1.77 3.09
C GLY A 55 -16.30 2.01 3.46
N LEU A 56 -15.44 1.00 3.31
CA LEU A 56 -13.99 1.14 3.49
C LEU A 56 -13.36 1.65 2.20
N LEU A 57 -12.66 2.78 2.30
CA LEU A 57 -11.89 3.40 1.24
C LEU A 57 -10.40 3.12 1.45
N THR A 58 -9.80 2.36 0.53
CA THR A 58 -8.36 2.02 0.54
C THR A 58 -7.56 2.93 -0.38
N GLY A 59 -6.22 2.88 -0.32
CA GLY A 59 -5.34 3.74 -1.12
C GLY A 59 -5.04 5.11 -0.50
N MET A 60 -5.38 5.31 0.78
CA MET A 60 -5.38 6.64 1.42
C MET A 60 -4.03 7.06 2.01
N ALA A 61 -2.92 6.39 1.64
CA ALA A 61 -1.59 6.71 2.16
C ALA A 61 -1.23 8.20 2.00
N ALA A 62 -1.50 8.78 0.83
CA ALA A 62 -1.25 10.21 0.57
C ALA A 62 -2.08 11.13 1.47
N VAL A 63 -3.33 10.76 1.75
CA VAL A 63 -4.22 11.49 2.67
C VAL A 63 -3.69 11.40 4.10
N TYR A 64 -3.30 10.20 4.55
CA TYR A 64 -2.70 9.99 5.87
C TYR A 64 -1.43 10.81 6.08
N GLN A 65 -0.56 10.85 5.07
CA GLN A 65 0.67 11.63 5.09
C GLN A 65 0.37 13.13 5.12
N THR A 66 -0.49 13.60 4.22
CA THR A 66 -0.82 15.03 4.06
C THR A 66 -1.52 15.60 5.29
N LEU A 67 -2.43 14.83 5.88
CA LEU A 67 -3.22 15.25 7.04
C LEU A 67 -2.64 14.76 8.38
N ARG A 68 -1.51 14.05 8.36
CA ARG A 68 -0.85 13.44 9.53
C ARG A 68 -1.84 12.67 10.42
N LEU A 69 -2.68 11.84 9.81
CA LEU A 69 -3.75 11.13 10.52
C LEU A 69 -3.19 10.05 11.45
N THR A 70 -3.69 10.02 12.68
CA THR A 70 -3.34 9.03 13.71
C THR A 70 -4.60 8.37 14.27
N ALA A 71 -4.43 7.34 15.09
CA ALA A 71 -5.55 6.73 15.80
C ALA A 71 -6.24 7.79 16.67
N GLY A 72 -7.56 7.85 16.62
CA GLY A 72 -8.38 8.87 17.29
C GLY A 72 -8.61 10.14 16.48
N SER A 73 -7.92 10.36 15.35
CA SER A 73 -8.22 11.46 14.43
C SER A 73 -9.65 11.35 13.92
N ARG A 74 -10.27 12.50 13.61
CA ARG A 74 -11.61 12.55 13.01
C ARG A 74 -11.57 13.34 11.72
N LEU A 75 -12.13 12.76 10.67
CA LEU A 75 -12.23 13.35 9.36
C LEU A 75 -13.65 13.83 9.13
N LYS A 76 -13.84 15.08 8.75
CA LYS A 76 -15.12 15.53 8.17
C LYS A 76 -14.97 15.55 6.67
N PHE A 77 -15.97 15.06 5.96
CA PHE A 77 -15.94 15.00 4.51
C PHE A 77 -17.33 15.15 3.91
N THR A 78 -17.37 15.44 2.63
CA THR A 78 -18.59 15.49 1.83
C THR A 78 -18.43 14.59 0.62
N VAL A 79 -19.57 14.18 0.07
CA VAL A 79 -19.64 13.27 -1.07
C VAL A 79 -20.20 14.01 -2.27
N GLN A 80 -19.58 13.81 -3.42
CA GLN A 80 -19.99 14.40 -4.69
C GLN A 80 -19.95 13.33 -5.78
N ASN A 81 -20.79 13.46 -6.81
CA ASN A 81 -20.76 12.55 -7.96
C ASN A 81 -20.94 13.32 -9.28
N PRO A 82 -20.03 14.26 -9.63
CA PRO A 82 -20.12 14.99 -10.87
C PRO A 82 -19.95 14.05 -12.07
N GLY A 83 -20.99 13.90 -12.88
CA GLY A 83 -20.90 13.15 -14.15
C GLY A 83 -20.61 11.66 -13.99
N ASN A 84 -21.09 11.03 -12.91
CA ASN A 84 -20.83 9.62 -12.54
C ASN A 84 -19.38 9.32 -12.08
N ASP A 85 -18.60 10.33 -11.74
CA ASP A 85 -17.30 10.19 -11.10
C ASP A 85 -17.42 10.47 -9.59
N PRO A 86 -17.44 9.45 -8.71
CA PRO A 86 -17.63 9.64 -7.28
C PRO A 86 -16.40 10.27 -6.64
N LYS A 87 -16.64 11.32 -5.84
CA LYS A 87 -15.61 12.09 -5.15
C LYS A 87 -15.91 12.21 -3.67
N VAL A 88 -14.87 12.13 -2.86
CA VAL A 88 -14.86 12.47 -1.45
C VAL A 88 -14.05 13.74 -1.28
N VAL A 89 -14.64 14.78 -0.69
CA VAL A 89 -13.95 16.02 -0.37
C VAL A 89 -13.80 16.10 1.15
N ILE A 90 -12.57 15.94 1.63
CA ILE A 90 -12.22 16.05 3.05
C ILE A 90 -12.17 17.53 3.42
N LEU A 91 -12.98 17.91 4.40
CA LEU A 91 -13.10 19.28 4.91
C LEU A 91 -12.16 19.50 6.12
N GLU A 92 -12.08 18.50 7.00
CA GLU A 92 -11.26 18.54 8.21
C GLU A 92 -10.66 17.16 8.51
N PRO A 93 -9.48 17.08 9.16
CA PRO A 93 -8.62 18.18 9.56
C PRO A 93 -8.00 18.82 8.31
N ARG A 94 -7.65 20.10 8.42
CA ARG A 94 -6.96 20.79 7.33
C ARG A 94 -5.48 20.36 7.33
N PRO A 95 -4.81 20.42 6.16
CA PRO A 95 -3.37 20.26 6.13
C PRO A 95 -2.72 21.26 7.11
N PRO A 96 -1.65 20.86 7.82
CA PRO A 96 -0.90 21.79 8.67
C PRO A 96 -0.43 22.99 7.82
N GLN A 97 -0.65 24.21 8.33
CA GLN A 97 -0.28 25.43 7.59
C GLN A 97 1.25 25.57 7.50
N PRO A 98 1.80 26.14 6.41
CA PRO A 98 3.22 26.46 6.34
C PRO A 98 3.59 27.45 7.46
N GLY A 99 4.24 26.97 8.51
CA GLY A 99 4.62 27.76 9.68
C GLY A 99 4.05 27.29 11.03
N GLU A 100 3.11 26.34 11.03
CA GLU A 100 2.84 25.56 12.24
C GLU A 100 4.07 24.71 12.53
N LEU A 101 4.75 25.02 13.63
CA LEU A 101 6.07 24.46 13.97
C LEU A 101 6.05 22.94 13.75
N PRO A 102 6.91 22.42 12.85
CA PRO A 102 7.11 20.98 12.78
C PRO A 102 7.65 20.54 14.15
N LEU A 103 7.14 19.42 14.66
CA LEU A 103 7.95 18.62 15.58
C LEU A 103 9.34 18.50 14.93
N PRO A 104 10.43 18.77 15.66
CA PRO A 104 11.71 19.10 15.05
C PRO A 104 12.17 17.99 14.09
N GLY A 105 12.21 18.27 12.78
CA GLY A 105 12.74 17.36 11.77
C GLY A 105 12.32 17.54 10.29
N ASP A 106 11.19 18.17 9.98
CA ASP A 106 10.66 18.15 8.60
C ASP A 106 11.07 19.37 7.76
N THR A 107 12.04 19.18 6.85
CA THR A 107 12.26 20.06 5.69
C THR A 107 12.04 19.24 4.42
N THR A 108 10.85 19.35 3.81
CA THR A 108 10.57 18.71 2.52
C THR A 108 10.09 19.76 1.51
N PRO A 109 10.74 19.90 0.33
CA PRO A 109 10.33 20.85 -0.70
C PRO A 109 9.00 20.45 -1.37
N ALA A 110 8.28 21.44 -1.90
CA ALA A 110 6.95 21.29 -2.51
C ALA A 110 6.94 20.39 -3.77
N PRO A 111 5.85 19.63 -4.02
CA PRO A 111 5.76 18.72 -5.16
C PRO A 111 5.41 19.45 -6.47
N THR A 112 6.24 19.22 -7.48
CA THR A 112 6.00 19.55 -8.91
C THR A 112 4.90 18.64 -9.47
N PRO A 113 4.05 19.09 -10.44
CA PRO A 113 3.01 18.25 -11.03
C PRO A 113 3.60 16.96 -11.64
N PRO A 114 2.91 15.81 -11.52
CA PRO A 114 3.46 14.54 -11.96
C PRO A 114 3.56 14.51 -13.48
N GLU A 115 4.77 14.26 -13.99
CA GLU A 115 4.98 13.92 -15.39
C GLU A 115 4.22 12.64 -15.76
N ALA A 116 3.83 12.52 -17.04
CA ALA A 116 3.16 11.34 -17.57
C ALA A 116 3.92 10.07 -17.19
N THR A 117 3.20 9.12 -16.59
CA THR A 117 3.80 7.91 -16.05
C THR A 117 4.42 7.09 -17.17
N VAL A 118 5.44 6.30 -16.83
CA VAL A 118 6.09 5.40 -17.81
C VAL A 118 5.07 4.45 -18.44
N PHE A 119 4.03 4.05 -17.71
CA PHE A 119 2.96 3.18 -18.19
C PHE A 119 2.16 3.79 -19.34
N GLU A 120 1.76 5.06 -19.17
CA GLU A 120 1.04 5.84 -20.18
C GLU A 120 1.94 6.17 -21.36
N ARG A 121 3.21 6.52 -21.09
CA ARG A 121 4.20 6.84 -22.11
C ARG A 121 4.57 5.64 -22.99
N LEU A 122 4.43 4.41 -22.47
CA LEU A 122 4.74 3.17 -23.16
C LEU A 122 3.51 2.37 -23.62
N ASN A 123 2.29 2.89 -23.39
CA ASN A 123 1.03 2.29 -23.84
C ASN A 123 0.86 0.82 -23.42
N LEU A 124 1.27 0.50 -22.19
CA LEU A 124 1.25 -0.87 -21.66
C LEU A 124 -0.19 -1.29 -21.32
N ARG A 125 -0.56 -2.52 -21.66
CA ARG A 125 -1.89 -3.06 -21.33
C ARG A 125 -2.01 -3.23 -19.82
N HIS A 126 -3.07 -2.68 -19.24
CA HIS A 126 -3.43 -2.93 -17.85
C HIS A 126 -3.66 -4.44 -17.64
N VAL A 127 -2.98 -5.01 -16.66
CA VAL A 127 -3.33 -6.32 -16.12
C VAL A 127 -4.51 -6.10 -15.18
N HIS A 128 -5.67 -6.65 -15.54
CA HIS A 128 -6.84 -6.71 -14.67
C HIS A 128 -6.67 -7.89 -13.73
N LEU A 129 -6.50 -7.61 -12.45
CA LEU A 129 -6.60 -8.60 -11.38
C LEU A 129 -7.98 -8.41 -10.73
N GLU A 130 -8.77 -9.48 -10.64
CA GLU A 130 -10.12 -9.43 -10.06
C GLU A 130 -10.10 -8.89 -8.62
N PRO A 131 -11.14 -8.16 -8.19
CA PRO A 131 -11.24 -7.67 -6.82
C PRO A 131 -11.27 -8.84 -5.84
N PHE A 132 -10.17 -8.96 -5.13
CA PHE A 132 -9.87 -10.03 -4.22
C PHE A 132 -10.58 -9.83 -2.86
N ARG A 133 -11.14 -10.89 -2.27
CA ARG A 133 -11.72 -10.86 -0.92
C ARG A 133 -10.67 -11.25 0.12
N PRO A 134 -10.32 -10.39 1.09
CA PRO A 134 -9.29 -10.65 2.10
C PRO A 134 -9.40 -12.02 2.81
N GLU A 135 -10.63 -12.52 3.00
CA GLU A 135 -10.95 -13.84 3.56
C GLU A 135 -10.29 -15.02 2.83
N ASN A 136 -10.10 -14.89 1.51
CA ASN A 136 -9.53 -15.95 0.69
C ASN A 136 -8.02 -16.12 0.95
N LEU A 137 -7.26 -15.07 1.33
CA LEU A 137 -5.82 -15.20 1.62
C LEU A 137 -5.56 -15.83 2.97
N ASN A 138 -6.41 -15.58 3.97
CA ASN A 138 -6.19 -16.12 5.32
C ASN A 138 -6.30 -17.66 5.37
N ASN A 139 -7.02 -18.26 4.41
CA ASN A 139 -7.14 -19.71 4.27
C ASN A 139 -6.39 -20.25 3.04
N TRP A 140 -5.68 -19.39 2.30
CA TRP A 140 -4.89 -19.81 1.17
C TRP A 140 -3.54 -20.32 1.67
N GLU A 141 -3.15 -21.50 1.21
CA GLU A 141 -1.80 -22.00 1.38
C GLU A 141 -1.16 -22.08 -0.02
N PRO A 142 -0.24 -21.17 -0.37
CA PRO A 142 0.41 -21.17 -1.67
C PRO A 142 1.19 -22.47 -1.84
N GLU A 143 1.06 -23.12 -3.00
CA GLU A 143 1.79 -24.35 -3.27
C GLU A 143 3.20 -24.06 -3.78
N THR A 144 3.37 -22.91 -4.44
CA THR A 144 4.60 -22.52 -5.11
C THR A 144 5.03 -21.09 -4.79
N GLU A 145 6.28 -20.75 -5.10
CA GLU A 145 6.76 -19.37 -4.98
C GLU A 145 5.91 -18.41 -5.83
N ALA A 146 5.51 -18.81 -7.04
CA ALA A 146 4.67 -18.02 -7.96
C ALA A 146 3.38 -17.50 -7.30
N ASP A 147 2.76 -18.32 -6.46
CA ASP A 147 1.55 -17.97 -5.71
C ASP A 147 1.83 -16.87 -4.68
N VAL A 148 3.03 -16.85 -4.08
CA VAL A 148 3.47 -15.79 -3.15
C VAL A 148 3.61 -14.44 -3.87
N TYR A 149 4.05 -14.43 -5.13
CA TYR A 149 4.08 -13.19 -5.93
C TYR A 149 2.67 -12.63 -6.16
N LEU A 150 1.72 -13.52 -6.48
CA LEU A 150 0.32 -13.13 -6.65
C LEU A 150 -0.26 -12.61 -5.33
N ALA A 151 0.01 -13.30 -4.23
CA ALA A 151 -0.37 -12.87 -2.89
C ALA A 151 0.18 -11.47 -2.57
N PHE A 152 1.47 -11.25 -2.83
CA PHE A 152 2.08 -9.94 -2.64
C PHE A 152 1.42 -8.87 -3.51
N GLY A 153 1.11 -9.16 -4.78
CA GLY A 153 0.42 -8.21 -5.66
C GLY A 153 -0.93 -7.72 -5.09
N VAL A 154 -1.64 -8.61 -4.41
CA VAL A 154 -2.91 -8.31 -3.73
C VAL A 154 -2.68 -7.62 -2.38
N LEU A 155 -1.64 -8.02 -1.64
CA LEU A 155 -1.39 -7.55 -0.28
C LEU A 155 -0.48 -6.32 -0.20
N GLN A 156 0.19 -5.92 -1.27
CA GLN A 156 1.19 -4.85 -1.25
C GLN A 156 0.65 -3.55 -0.70
N ASP A 157 -0.64 -3.26 -0.92
CA ASP A 157 -1.32 -2.07 -0.40
C ASP A 157 -1.44 -2.07 1.14
N PHE A 158 -1.33 -3.24 1.76
CA PHE A 158 -1.28 -3.45 3.21
C PHE A 158 0.15 -3.61 3.74
N THR A 159 1.18 -3.31 2.93
CA THR A 159 2.59 -3.33 3.33
C THR A 159 3.26 -1.98 3.09
N ASP A 160 4.43 -1.79 3.68
CA ASP A 160 5.29 -0.62 3.43
C ASP A 160 6.02 -0.68 2.08
N PHE A 161 5.80 -1.74 1.29
CA PHE A 161 6.51 -1.98 0.04
C PHE A 161 5.56 -1.87 -1.15
N ARG A 162 6.07 -1.31 -2.25
CA ARG A 162 5.38 -1.31 -3.54
C ARG A 162 6.21 -2.07 -4.54
N TYR A 163 5.58 -2.97 -5.30
CA TYR A 163 6.25 -3.62 -6.41
C TYR A 163 6.70 -2.57 -7.45
N CYS A 164 8.00 -2.56 -7.78
CA CYS A 164 8.51 -1.71 -8.85
C CYS A 164 8.59 -2.51 -10.15
N CYS A 165 9.43 -3.55 -10.17
CA CYS A 165 9.61 -4.40 -11.33
C CYS A 165 10.37 -5.69 -10.99
N GLY A 166 10.28 -6.66 -11.88
CA GLY A 166 11.14 -7.85 -11.86
C GLY A 166 12.59 -7.46 -12.11
N ALA A 167 13.51 -8.10 -11.40
CA ALA A 167 14.92 -7.80 -11.57
C ALA A 167 15.49 -8.73 -12.65
N SER A 168 15.97 -8.17 -13.77
CA SER A 168 16.70 -8.97 -14.77
C SER A 168 18.19 -8.97 -14.46
N LYS A 169 18.90 -10.07 -14.75
CA LYS A 169 20.36 -10.17 -14.52
C LYS A 169 21.10 -9.01 -15.22
N ALA A 170 20.70 -8.68 -16.45
CA ALA A 170 21.29 -7.57 -17.20
C ALA A 170 21.09 -6.19 -16.54
N VAL A 171 19.91 -5.91 -15.98
CA VAL A 171 19.63 -4.66 -15.27
C VAL A 171 20.46 -4.58 -14.00
N LEU A 172 20.48 -5.66 -13.21
CA LEU A 172 21.22 -5.70 -11.96
C LEU A 172 22.74 -5.59 -12.16
N SER A 173 23.30 -6.25 -13.17
CA SER A 173 24.72 -6.12 -13.51
C SER A 173 25.08 -4.68 -13.90
N ARG A 174 24.19 -3.94 -14.58
CA ARG A 174 24.41 -2.51 -14.88
C ARG A 174 24.37 -1.62 -13.65
N LEU A 175 23.67 -2.05 -12.60
CA LEU A 175 23.64 -1.38 -11.30
C LEU A 175 24.85 -1.76 -10.42
N GLY A 176 25.78 -2.57 -10.94
CA GLY A 176 27.01 -2.98 -10.25
C GLY A 176 26.84 -4.18 -9.32
N ALA A 177 25.68 -4.84 -9.34
CA ALA A 177 25.45 -6.00 -8.50
C ALA A 177 25.96 -7.29 -9.17
N ASN A 178 26.64 -8.13 -8.39
CA ASN A 178 27.26 -9.37 -8.84
C ASN A 178 26.57 -10.59 -8.19
N TYR A 179 26.01 -11.47 -9.01
CA TYR A 179 25.32 -12.70 -8.62
C TYR A 179 25.83 -13.88 -9.44
N ASP A 180 27.15 -13.97 -9.63
CA ASP A 180 27.73 -15.11 -10.35
C ASP A 180 27.87 -16.36 -9.47
N GLU A 181 27.89 -16.19 -8.15
CA GLU A 181 28.00 -17.27 -7.16
C GLU A 181 26.70 -17.53 -6.38
N VAL A 182 25.67 -16.70 -6.59
CA VAL A 182 24.39 -16.77 -5.88
C VAL A 182 23.21 -16.55 -6.83
N SER A 183 22.01 -16.86 -6.36
CA SER A 183 20.81 -16.62 -7.14
C SER A 183 20.56 -15.12 -7.32
N LYS A 184 19.88 -14.78 -8.40
CA LYS A 184 19.46 -13.42 -8.71
C LYS A 184 18.24 -13.09 -7.85
N PRO A 185 18.18 -11.94 -7.15
CA PRO A 185 16.97 -11.52 -6.45
C PRO A 185 15.79 -11.44 -7.42
N ASP A 186 14.60 -11.80 -6.98
CA ASP A 186 13.47 -11.89 -7.90
C ASP A 186 12.99 -10.53 -8.41
N ALA A 187 12.99 -9.52 -7.55
CA ALA A 187 12.45 -8.21 -7.91
C ALA A 187 13.07 -7.03 -7.16
N ILE A 188 12.73 -5.84 -7.64
CA ILE A 188 13.02 -4.56 -7.01
C ILE A 188 11.70 -4.03 -6.43
N LEU A 189 11.74 -3.64 -5.17
CA LEU A 189 10.64 -2.98 -4.47
C LEU A 189 11.00 -1.52 -4.22
N ILE A 190 9.99 -0.71 -3.97
CA ILE A 190 10.14 0.62 -3.40
C ILE A 190 9.67 0.56 -1.96
N ASP A 191 10.55 0.94 -1.03
CA ASP A 191 10.18 1.25 0.34
C ASP A 191 9.38 2.55 0.35
N ARG A 192 8.08 2.48 0.68
CA ARG A 192 7.20 3.64 0.67
C ARG A 192 7.48 4.61 1.82
N THR A 193 8.25 4.19 2.83
CA THR A 193 8.62 5.02 3.97
C THR A 193 9.82 5.91 3.66
N THR A 194 10.75 5.42 2.83
CA THR A 194 12.01 6.11 2.50
C THR A 194 12.17 6.47 1.03
N GLU A 195 11.23 6.02 0.18
CA GLU A 195 11.26 6.11 -1.28
C GLU A 195 12.50 5.48 -1.94
N ARG A 196 13.18 4.58 -1.22
CA ARG A 196 14.37 3.89 -1.72
C ARG A 196 13.99 2.62 -2.47
N TYR A 197 14.79 2.31 -3.50
CA TYR A 197 14.75 1.01 -4.16
C TYR A 197 15.43 -0.04 -3.29
N LEU A 198 14.79 -1.19 -3.15
CA LEU A 198 15.25 -2.33 -2.39
C LEU A 198 15.26 -3.59 -3.26
N MET A 199 16.27 -4.43 -3.07
CA MET A 199 16.31 -5.77 -3.66
C MET A 199 15.52 -6.73 -2.79
N ALA A 200 14.63 -7.48 -3.42
CA ALA A 200 13.72 -8.37 -2.74
C ALA A 200 13.82 -9.79 -3.27
N GLU A 201 13.59 -10.75 -2.37
CA GLU A 201 13.51 -12.18 -2.66
C GLU A 201 12.16 -12.72 -2.20
N TRP A 202 11.59 -13.65 -2.96
CA TRP A 202 10.32 -14.28 -2.65
C TRP A 202 10.56 -15.74 -2.31
N LYS A 203 9.97 -16.17 -1.19
CA LYS A 203 10.00 -17.57 -0.75
C LYS A 203 8.64 -17.99 -0.23
N LYS A 204 8.36 -19.29 -0.25
CA LYS A 204 7.20 -19.81 0.47
C LYS A 204 7.45 -19.75 1.97
N LEU A 205 8.57 -20.31 2.42
CA LEU A 205 9.02 -20.30 3.81
C LEU A 205 10.26 -19.42 3.94
N SER A 206 10.37 -18.69 5.04
CA SER A 206 11.57 -17.89 5.30
C SER A 206 12.84 -18.73 5.38
N SER A 207 12.74 -19.97 5.88
CA SER A 207 13.86 -20.90 6.01
C SER A 207 14.43 -21.37 4.67
N ASP A 208 13.69 -21.23 3.57
CA ASP A 208 14.14 -21.55 2.21
C ASP A 208 15.14 -20.51 1.66
N PHE A 209 15.22 -19.32 2.27
CA PHE A 209 16.07 -18.22 1.80
C PHE A 209 17.55 -18.63 1.73
N LYS A 210 18.04 -19.30 2.77
CA LYS A 210 19.45 -19.73 2.91
C LYS A 210 19.90 -20.76 1.87
N LEU A 211 18.98 -21.36 1.12
CA LEU A 211 19.32 -22.30 0.05
C LEU A 211 19.99 -21.60 -1.13
N ASN A 212 19.71 -20.31 -1.32
CA ASN A 212 20.05 -19.60 -2.55
C ASN A 212 20.73 -18.24 -2.34
N HIS A 213 20.66 -17.69 -1.12
CA HIS A 213 21.10 -16.34 -0.80
C HIS A 213 21.75 -16.22 0.59
N ARG A 214 22.55 -15.18 0.75
CA ARG A 214 23.08 -14.71 2.04
C ARG A 214 22.31 -13.47 2.52
N PRO A 215 22.26 -13.23 3.85
CA PRO A 215 21.55 -12.09 4.46
C PRO A 215 21.89 -10.71 3.89
N ASP A 216 23.12 -10.52 3.41
CA ASP A 216 23.65 -9.25 2.90
C ASP A 216 23.43 -9.06 1.39
N GLU A 217 22.82 -10.03 0.71
CA GLU A 217 22.62 -10.00 -0.75
C GLU A 217 21.26 -9.45 -1.17
N VAL A 218 20.30 -9.40 -0.25
CA VAL A 218 18.97 -8.83 -0.49
C VAL A 218 18.58 -7.95 0.69
N ASP A 219 17.81 -6.90 0.43
CA ASP A 219 17.39 -5.96 1.46
C ASP A 219 16.15 -6.46 2.23
N VAL A 220 15.27 -7.19 1.53
CA VAL A 220 13.99 -7.65 2.07
C VAL A 220 13.62 -9.04 1.56
N LEU A 221 13.19 -9.90 2.48
CA LEU A 221 12.58 -11.18 2.17
C LEU A 221 11.05 -11.06 2.26
N ILE A 222 10.36 -11.37 1.18
CA ILE A 222 8.90 -11.54 1.16
C ILE A 222 8.61 -13.04 1.23
N CYS A 223 7.92 -13.48 2.28
CA CYS A 223 7.57 -14.88 2.44
C CYS A 223 6.11 -15.07 2.81
N TRP A 224 5.55 -16.25 2.52
CA TRP A 224 4.21 -16.58 2.99
C TRP A 224 4.22 -16.80 4.50
N HIS A 225 5.06 -17.73 4.97
CA HIS A 225 5.30 -18.00 6.38
C HIS A 225 6.73 -17.65 6.79
N ASP A 226 6.85 -17.05 7.97
CA ASP A 226 8.13 -16.77 8.62
C ASP A 226 8.36 -17.82 9.72
N ASP A 227 8.98 -18.93 9.32
CA ASP A 227 9.24 -20.15 10.08
C ASP A 227 10.69 -20.28 10.57
N GLU A 228 11.58 -19.36 10.18
CA GLU A 228 13.00 -19.42 10.51
C GLU A 228 13.28 -18.77 11.86
N ASP A 229 13.79 -19.59 12.78
CA ASP A 229 14.12 -19.17 14.14
C ASP A 229 15.45 -18.41 14.18
N ASP A 230 16.42 -18.74 13.32
CA ASP A 230 17.71 -18.04 13.29
C ASP A 230 17.67 -16.78 12.40
N ARG A 231 17.36 -15.65 13.03
CA ARG A 231 17.33 -14.33 12.38
C ARG A 231 18.65 -13.89 11.76
N ARG A 232 19.79 -14.49 12.13
CA ARG A 232 21.09 -14.15 11.52
C ARG A 232 21.22 -14.72 10.11
N SER A 233 20.40 -15.72 9.77
CA SER A 233 20.37 -16.34 8.44
C SER A 233 19.47 -15.62 7.44
N LEU A 234 18.77 -14.57 7.88
CA LEU A 234 17.80 -13.83 7.09
C LEU A 234 18.24 -12.37 6.90
N PRO A 235 17.77 -11.69 5.83
CA PRO A 235 18.01 -10.28 5.66
C PRO A 235 17.35 -9.45 6.78
N PRO A 236 17.77 -8.18 6.98
CA PRO A 236 17.28 -7.35 8.07
C PRO A 236 15.76 -7.13 8.08
N ARG A 237 15.10 -7.28 6.92
CA ARG A 237 13.67 -7.06 6.75
C ARG A 237 13.01 -8.33 6.22
N VAL A 238 12.00 -8.82 6.94
CA VAL A 238 11.21 -9.99 6.55
C VAL A 238 9.74 -9.61 6.61
N VAL A 239 8.99 -9.93 5.55
CA VAL A 239 7.55 -9.66 5.44
C VAL A 239 6.81 -10.98 5.31
N ALA A 240 6.11 -11.37 6.38
CA ALA A 240 5.29 -12.57 6.42
C ALA A 240 3.86 -12.27 5.95
N LEU A 241 3.56 -12.57 4.68
CA LEU A 241 2.30 -12.23 4.03
C LEU A 241 1.08 -12.89 4.65
N HIS A 242 1.21 -14.11 5.18
CA HIS A 242 0.10 -14.79 5.87
C HIS A 242 -0.37 -13.97 7.08
N SER A 243 0.55 -13.38 7.85
CA SER A 243 0.20 -12.54 9.00
C SER A 243 -0.52 -11.24 8.58
N VAL A 244 -0.11 -10.65 7.45
CA VAL A 244 -0.74 -9.47 6.86
C VAL A 244 -2.16 -9.80 6.39
N ALA A 245 -2.32 -10.92 5.68
CA ALA A 245 -3.62 -11.41 5.21
C ALA A 245 -4.61 -11.65 6.36
N ARG A 246 -4.17 -12.33 7.42
CA ARG A 246 -5.00 -12.57 8.62
C ARG A 246 -5.47 -11.27 9.25
N THR A 247 -4.56 -10.32 9.43
CA THR A 247 -4.86 -9.01 10.01
C THR A 247 -5.84 -8.22 9.15
N ALA A 248 -5.68 -8.26 7.82
CA ALA A 248 -6.59 -7.62 6.89
C ALA A 248 -7.99 -8.25 6.95
N ALA A 249 -8.09 -9.58 7.02
CA ALA A 249 -9.34 -10.32 7.12
C ALA A 249 -10.09 -10.04 8.43
N GLU A 250 -9.40 -10.07 9.57
CA GLU A 250 -9.99 -9.75 10.88
C GLU A 250 -10.54 -8.32 10.92
N THR A 251 -9.82 -7.37 10.32
CA THR A 251 -10.26 -5.98 10.25
C THR A 251 -11.50 -5.81 9.39
N SER A 252 -11.62 -6.57 8.28
CA SER A 252 -12.83 -6.54 7.44
C SER A 252 -14.06 -7.18 8.09
N LEU A 253 -13.89 -8.13 9.03
CA LEU A 253 -14.98 -8.86 9.69
C LEU A 253 -15.54 -8.15 10.93
N LEU A 254 -14.74 -7.33 11.62
CA LEU A 254 -15.15 -6.62 12.84
C LEU A 254 -16.02 -5.38 12.59
N GLU A 255 -16.46 -5.14 11.35
CA GLU A 255 -17.25 -3.97 10.95
C GLU A 255 -18.66 -4.31 10.43
N GLU A 256 -19.12 -5.55 10.64
CA GLU A 256 -20.54 -5.93 10.57
C GLU A 256 -21.36 -5.29 11.71
#